data_AF-A0A947E4K0-F1
#
_entry.id   AF-A0A947E4K0-F1
#
_cell.length_a   1.000
_cell.length_b   1.000
_cell.length_c   1.000
_cell.angle_alpha   90.00
_cell.angle_beta   90.00
_cell.angle_gamma   90.00
#
_symmetry.space_group_name_H-M   'P 1'
#
loop_
_entity.id
_entity.type
_entity.pdbx_description
1 polymer ?
#
loop_
_entity_poly.entity_id
_entity_poly.type
_entity_poly.pdbx_seq_one_letter_code
_entity_poly.pdbx_strand_id
1 'polypeptide(L)'
;LINEMMKRGASRMTMEAKVFGGGQVVSGMTTMNVGERNTNFVMDYLKTERIPIVSKDVLDVYPRKVCFLPGSGKAMVKRLAPTNTDALLAQDRVAAQRAVPAATGGGSVDLF
;
A
#
# COMPACT_ATOMS: atom_id res chain seq x y z
N LEU A 1 13.53 6.86 -13.18
CA LEU A 1 13.67 8.08 -12.34
C LEU A 1 15.12 8.57 -12.29
N ILE A 2 16.08 7.78 -11.81
CA ILE A 2 17.50 8.18 -11.70
C ILE A 2 18.02 8.81 -13.00
N ASN A 3 17.85 8.12 -14.13
CA ASN A 3 18.29 8.63 -15.44
C ASN A 3 17.62 9.97 -15.81
N GLU A 4 16.36 10.17 -15.47
CA GLU A 4 15.66 11.44 -15.72
C GLU A 4 16.17 12.57 -14.82
N MET A 5 16.54 12.26 -13.57
CA MET A 5 17.18 13.25 -12.69
C MET A 5 18.58 13.61 -13.21
N MET A 6 19.33 12.63 -13.73
CA MET A 6 20.65 12.87 -14.33
C MET A 6 20.55 13.75 -15.58
N LYS A 7 19.57 13.50 -16.46
CA LYS A 7 19.29 14.37 -17.62
C LYS A 7 18.98 15.82 -17.23
N ARG A 8 18.45 16.03 -16.02
CA ARG A 8 18.16 17.35 -15.44
C ARG A 8 19.32 17.93 -14.61
N GLY A 9 20.50 17.33 -14.70
CA GLY A 9 21.74 17.84 -14.07
C GLY A 9 22.07 17.25 -12.70
N ALA A 10 21.30 16.28 -12.19
CA ALA A 10 21.65 15.62 -10.93
C ALA A 10 22.87 14.70 -11.11
N SER A 11 23.82 14.77 -10.18
CA SER A 11 24.94 13.83 -10.14
C SER A 11 24.58 12.62 -9.30
N ARG A 12 24.82 11.42 -9.82
CA ARG A 12 24.64 10.16 -9.09
C ARG A 12 25.42 10.13 -7.77
N MET A 13 26.59 10.76 -7.74
CA MET A 13 27.46 10.84 -6.56
C MET A 13 26.90 11.72 -5.44
N THR A 14 25.95 12.61 -5.77
CA THR A 14 25.31 13.52 -4.81
C THR A 14 23.85 13.12 -4.53
N MET A 15 23.39 11.99 -5.08
CA MET A 15 22.05 11.49 -4.80
C MET A 15 22.03 10.76 -3.47
N GLU A 16 20.90 10.90 -2.77
CA GLU A 16 20.59 10.14 -1.57
C GLU A 16 19.20 9.51 -1.74
N ALA A 17 18.99 8.36 -1.11
CA ALA A 17 17.73 7.66 -1.13
C ALA A 17 17.10 7.57 0.27
N LYS A 18 15.77 7.67 0.32
CA LYS A 18 14.97 7.36 1.50
C LYS A 18 13.91 6.33 1.11
N VAL A 19 13.90 5.18 1.77
CA VAL A 19 13.09 4.03 1.33
C VAL A 19 11.98 3.76 2.34
N PHE A 20 10.73 3.76 1.88
CA PHE A 20 9.56 3.63 2.73
C PHE A 20 8.57 2.63 2.12
N GLY A 21 7.89 1.85 2.95
CA GLY A 21 6.81 0.94 2.50
C GLY A 21 7.18 -0.54 2.52
N GLY A 22 6.64 -1.33 1.59
CA GLY A 22 6.86 -2.78 1.58
C GLY A 22 6.20 -3.52 2.75
N GLY A 23 5.23 -2.90 3.42
CA GLY A 23 4.50 -3.52 4.51
C GLY A 23 3.46 -4.55 4.05
N GLN A 24 3.20 -5.55 4.89
CA GLN A 24 2.21 -6.60 4.64
C GLN A 24 0.88 -6.23 5.32
N VAL A 25 0.07 -5.45 4.60
CA VAL A 25 -1.13 -4.80 5.17
C VAL A 25 -2.44 -5.51 4.85
N VAL A 26 -2.42 -6.50 3.95
CA VAL A 26 -3.61 -7.26 3.52
C VAL A 26 -3.57 -8.64 4.16
N SER A 27 -4.52 -8.88 5.08
CA SER A 27 -4.72 -10.20 5.70
C SER A 27 -5.02 -11.26 4.64
N GLY A 28 -4.45 -12.47 4.79
CA GLY A 28 -4.67 -13.60 3.88
C GLY A 28 -3.80 -13.61 2.61
N MET A 29 -3.01 -12.57 2.34
CA MET A 29 -2.06 -12.52 1.22
C MET A 29 -0.63 -12.90 1.66
N THR A 30 -0.49 -13.98 2.45
CA THR A 30 0.79 -14.43 3.03
C THR A 30 1.69 -15.18 2.05
N THR A 31 1.14 -15.73 0.97
CA THR A 31 1.87 -16.56 0.01
C THR A 31 2.70 -15.74 -0.98
N MET A 32 2.43 -14.45 -1.13
CA MET A 32 3.14 -13.57 -2.05
C MET A 32 3.79 -12.44 -1.24
N ASN A 33 4.99 -12.68 -0.71
CA ASN A 33 5.75 -11.68 0.06
C ASN A 33 6.32 -10.55 -0.84
N VAL A 34 5.42 -9.84 -1.53
CA VAL A 34 5.74 -8.78 -2.49
C VAL A 34 6.46 -7.62 -1.80
N GLY A 35 6.05 -7.29 -0.57
CA GLY A 35 6.65 -6.22 0.22
C GLY A 35 8.14 -6.46 0.50
N GLU A 36 8.49 -7.67 0.95
CA GLU A 36 9.88 -8.06 1.16
C GLU A 36 10.68 -8.09 -0.15
N ARG A 37 10.14 -8.70 -1.20
CA ARG A 37 10.83 -8.79 -2.50
C ARG A 37 11.13 -7.42 -3.09
N ASN A 38 10.16 -6.50 -3.05
CA ASN A 38 10.36 -5.13 -3.52
C ASN A 38 11.38 -4.39 -2.67
N THR A 39 11.34 -4.59 -1.35
CA THR A 39 12.32 -3.99 -0.45
C THR A 39 13.72 -4.47 -0.80
N ASN A 40 13.93 -5.78 -0.92
CA ASN A 40 15.23 -6.36 -1.26
C ASN A 40 15.74 -5.85 -2.61
N PHE A 41 14.88 -5.88 -3.64
CA PHE A 41 15.23 -5.35 -4.96
C PHE A 41 15.68 -3.89 -4.90
N VAL A 42 14.95 -3.02 -4.20
CA VAL A 42 15.32 -1.59 -4.09
C VAL A 42 16.64 -1.42 -3.35
N MET A 43 16.89 -2.18 -2.29
CA MET A 43 18.14 -2.12 -1.54
C MET A 43 19.34 -2.52 -2.41
N ASP A 44 19.21 -3.63 -3.15
CA ASP A 44 20.26 -4.13 -4.05
C ASP A 44 20.49 -3.20 -5.24
N TYR A 45 19.40 -2.65 -5.81
CA TYR A 45 19.48 -1.71 -6.90
C TYR A 45 20.20 -0.43 -6.48
N LEU A 46 19.83 0.18 -5.35
CA LEU A 46 20.48 1.40 -4.85
C LEU A 46 21.95 1.17 -4.49
N LYS A 47 22.28 0.00 -3.94
CA LYS A 47 23.67 -0.41 -3.69
C LYS A 47 24.48 -0.51 -4.98
N THR A 48 23.91 -1.15 -6.01
CA THR A 48 24.54 -1.29 -7.33
C THR A 48 24.77 0.08 -7.99
N GLU A 49 23.78 0.95 -7.87
CA GLU A 49 23.80 2.31 -8.40
C GLU A 49 24.63 3.30 -7.56
N ARG A 50 25.24 2.82 -6.46
CA ARG A 50 26.06 3.58 -5.49
C ARG A 50 25.35 4.80 -4.90
N ILE A 51 24.05 4.69 -4.65
CA ILE A 51 23.25 5.75 -4.03
C ILE A 51 23.05 5.40 -2.55
N PRO A 52 23.60 6.16 -1.60
CA PRO A 52 23.44 5.89 -0.18
C PRO A 52 21.98 6.03 0.26
N ILE A 53 21.53 5.07 1.09
CA ILE A 53 20.23 5.15 1.75
C ILE A 53 20.43 5.85 3.10
N VAL A 54 19.89 7.05 3.23
CA VAL A 54 20.04 7.89 4.44
C VAL A 54 18.89 7.71 5.43
N SER A 55 17.80 7.06 5.03
CA SER A 55 16.66 6.77 5.89
C SER A 55 15.85 5.59 5.34
N LYS A 56 15.32 4.74 6.21
CA LYS A 56 14.38 3.67 5.81
C LYS A 56 13.30 3.40 6.87
N ASP A 57 12.06 3.18 6.43
CA ASP A 57 10.96 2.61 7.22
C ASP A 57 10.18 1.63 6.32
N VAL A 58 10.70 0.40 6.28
CA VAL A 58 10.27 -0.65 5.37
C VAL A 58 9.70 -1.85 6.13
N LEU A 59 8.99 -2.72 5.42
CA LEU A 59 8.32 -3.90 6.00
C LEU A 59 7.27 -3.46 7.03
N ASP A 60 6.92 -4.27 8.03
CA ASP A 60 5.85 -3.99 9.02
C ASP A 60 4.42 -4.23 8.49
N VAL A 61 3.48 -4.44 9.41
CA VAL A 61 2.08 -4.81 9.13
C VAL A 61 1.15 -3.60 9.00
N TYR A 62 1.63 -2.41 9.37
CA TYR A 62 0.82 -1.20 9.36
C TYR A 62 0.88 -0.48 8.00
N PRO A 63 -0.27 -0.08 7.44
CA PRO A 63 -0.29 0.86 6.32
C PRO A 63 0.38 2.18 6.72
N ARG A 64 1.03 2.83 5.76
CA ARG A 64 1.66 4.13 6.02
C ARG A 64 1.48 5.09 4.86
N LYS A 65 1.22 6.35 5.20
CA LYS A 65 1.21 7.47 4.27
C LYS A 65 2.57 8.16 4.29
N VAL A 66 3.18 8.29 3.12
CA VAL A 66 4.48 8.94 2.94
C VAL A 66 4.28 10.26 2.21
N CYS A 67 4.89 11.32 2.73
CA CYS A 67 4.96 12.63 2.08
C CYS A 67 6.42 13.05 1.93
N PHE A 68 6.85 13.34 0.71
CA PHE A 68 8.20 13.78 0.40
C PHE A 68 8.20 15.25 -0.02
N LEU A 69 9.07 16.05 0.62
CA LEU A 69 9.26 17.46 0.35
C LEU A 69 10.58 17.63 -0.42
N PRO A 70 10.55 17.70 -1.76
CA PRO A 70 11.77 17.65 -2.58
C PRO A 70 12.70 18.84 -2.35
N GLY A 71 12.15 20.04 -2.09
CA GLY A 71 12.95 21.25 -1.85
C GLY A 71 13.87 21.18 -0.62
N SER A 72 13.54 20.34 0.37
CA SER A 72 14.35 20.14 1.58
C SER A 72 14.83 18.70 1.77
N GLY A 73 14.49 17.79 0.86
CA GLY A 73 14.70 16.36 1.00
C GLY A 73 13.99 15.70 2.20
N LYS A 74 13.07 16.37 2.89
CA LYS A 74 12.40 15.82 4.09
C LYS A 74 11.36 14.78 3.68
N ALA A 75 11.28 13.69 4.43
CA ALA A 75 10.24 12.68 4.26
C ALA A 75 9.49 12.52 5.58
N MET A 76 8.17 12.56 5.52
CA MET A 76 7.29 12.36 6.67
C MET A 76 6.50 11.08 6.45
N VAL A 77 6.44 10.24 7.49
CA VAL A 77 5.72 8.98 7.47
C VAL A 77 4.69 8.98 8.58
N LYS A 78 3.43 8.74 8.24
CA LYS A 78 2.36 8.50 9.21
C LYS A 78 1.90 7.06 9.08
N ARG A 79 2.14 6.26 10.12
CA ARG A 79 1.54 4.93 10.25
C ARG A 79 0.04 5.09 10.51
N LEU A 80 -0.76 4.30 9.80
CA LEU A 80 -2.20 4.30 9.87
C LEU A 80 -2.65 3.09 10.69
N ALA A 81 -3.79 3.21 11.36
CA ALA A 81 -4.40 2.06 12.00
C ALA A 81 -4.69 0.99 10.93
N PRO A 82 -4.50 -0.30 11.24
CA PRO A 82 -4.97 -1.36 10.37
C PRO A 82 -6.48 -1.18 10.18
N THR A 83 -6.92 -1.08 8.94
CA THR A 83 -8.35 -1.16 8.65
C THR A 83 -8.75 -2.60 8.94
N ASN A 84 -9.70 -2.83 9.84
CA ASN A 84 -10.27 -4.16 10.06
C ASN A 84 -11.19 -4.49 8.87
N THR A 85 -10.57 -4.82 7.74
CA THR A 85 -11.25 -5.15 6.49
C THR A 85 -12.20 -6.33 6.69
N ASP A 86 -11.86 -7.26 7.58
CA ASP A 86 -12.73 -8.40 7.88
C ASP A 86 -14.01 -7.95 8.60
N ALA A 87 -13.91 -7.01 9.55
CA ALA A 87 -15.09 -6.43 10.19
C ALA A 87 -15.95 -5.62 9.22
N LEU A 88 -15.33 -4.87 8.30
CA LEU A 88 -16.05 -4.13 7.26
C LEU A 88 -16.76 -5.07 6.30
N LEU A 89 -16.09 -6.11 5.81
CA LEU A 89 -16.67 -7.12 4.94
C LEU A 89 -17.80 -7.91 5.63
N ALA A 90 -17.63 -8.22 6.92
CA ALA A 90 -18.68 -8.86 7.72
C ALA A 90 -19.90 -7.95 7.89
N GLN A 91 -19.69 -6.66 8.15
CA GLN A 91 -20.78 -5.67 8.22
C GLN A 91 -21.50 -5.54 6.89
N ASP A 92 -20.78 -5.44 5.77
CA ASP A 92 -21.37 -5.39 4.43
C ASP A 92 -22.19 -6.66 4.13
N ARG A 93 -21.68 -7.83 4.52
CA ARG A 93 -22.39 -9.11 4.36
C ARG A 93 -23.67 -9.18 5.18
N VAL A 94 -23.64 -8.73 6.43
CA VAL A 94 -24.82 -8.66 7.32
C VAL A 94 -25.83 -7.63 6.79
N ALA A 95 -25.37 -6.47 6.32
CA ALA A 95 -26.22 -5.46 5.72
C ALA A 95 -26.87 -5.96 4.42
N ALA A 96 -26.12 -6.65 3.56
CA ALA A 96 -26.64 -7.27 2.35
C ALA A 96 -27.69 -8.34 2.66
N GLN A 97 -27.46 -9.20 3.66
CA GLN A 97 -28.44 -10.20 4.12
C GLN A 97 -29.74 -9.57 4.66
N ARG A 98 -29.64 -8.41 5.33
CA ARG A 98 -30.81 -7.65 5.80
C ARG A 98 -31.55 -6.91 4.68
N ALA A 99 -30.83 -6.52 3.63
CA ALA A 99 -31.39 -5.80 2.50
C ALA A 99 -32.07 -6.71 1.45
N VAL A 100 -31.86 -8.03 1.51
CA VAL A 100 -32.72 -8.97 0.77
C VAL A 100 -34.10 -8.93 1.42
N PRO A 101 -35.16 -8.45 0.75
CA PRO A 101 -36.50 -8.53 1.32
C PRO A 101 -36.78 -10.02 1.56
N ALA A 102 -37.31 -10.35 2.74
CA ALA A 102 -38.02 -11.61 2.88
C ALA A 102 -39.00 -11.67 1.72
N ALA A 103 -38.95 -12.74 0.91
CA ALA A 103 -39.95 -12.97 -0.12
C ALA A 103 -41.32 -12.94 0.57
N THR A 104 -41.98 -11.79 0.57
CA THR A 104 -43.37 -11.68 0.94
C THR A 104 -44.08 -12.50 -0.11
N GLY A 105 -44.58 -13.67 0.32
CA GLY A 105 -45.16 -14.70 -0.52
C GLY A 105 -45.96 -14.07 -1.66
N GLY A 106 -45.54 -14.38 -2.88
CA GLY A 106 -46.25 -13.96 -4.08
C GLY A 106 -47.69 -14.42 -3.96
N GLY A 107 -48.59 -13.46 -3.76
CA GLY A 107 -50.02 -13.69 -3.95
C GLY A 107 -50.21 -14.21 -5.38
N SER A 108 -51.04 -15.25 -5.52
CA SER A 108 -51.38 -15.82 -6.82
C SER A 108 -52.00 -14.71 -7.68
N VAL A 109 -51.34 -14.35 -8.77
CA VAL A 109 -51.93 -13.52 -9.81
C VAL A 109 -52.66 -14.48 -10.76
N ASP A 110 -53.98 -14.52 -10.67
CA ASP A 110 -54.83 -15.13 -11.70
C ASP A 110 -54.92 -14.17 -12.89
N LEU A 111 -54.58 -14.68 -14.08
CA LEU A 111 -54.88 -14.02 -15.35
C LEU A 111 -56.21 -14.59 -15.88
N PHE A 112 -57.22 -13.72 -15.99
CA PHE A 112 -58.40 -13.94 -16.83
C PHE A 112 -58.10 -13.56 -18.29
#